data_AF-A0A8X7QKS6-F1
#
_entry.id   AF-A0A8X7QKS6-F1
#
_cell.length_a   1.000
_cell.length_b   1.000
_cell.length_c   1.000
_cell.angle_alpha   90.00
_cell.angle_beta   90.00
_cell.angle_gamma   90.00
#
_symmetry.space_group_name_H-M   'P 1'
#
loop_
_entity.id
_entity.type
_entity.pdbx_description
1 polymer ?
#
loop_
_entity_poly.entity_id
_entity_poly.type
_entity_poly.pdbx_seq_one_letter_code
_entity_poly.pdbx_strand_id
1 'polypeptide(L)'
;MKGNCGRRVDNKTRGVRANSEDFASRLYLIEIHSGLSEAEKFFKTIPENMKDDLVYTALLSFYTKSKKTRHDAEATYQKIGRKLEENRVVHDKNLTSNNVLKAYASVPDVEAMEKFLKRIEDETTPFALAWQTGISMAGLI
;
A
#
# COMPACT_ATOMS: atom_id res chain seq x y z
N MET A 1 63.61 -3.89 -11.06
CA MET A 1 62.44 -3.01 -10.84
C MET A 1 61.43 -3.77 -10.01
N LYS A 2 61.28 -3.43 -8.72
CA LYS A 2 60.28 -4.02 -7.81
C LYS A 2 59.13 -3.02 -7.69
N GLY A 3 57.99 -3.33 -8.28
CA GLY A 3 56.76 -2.53 -8.13
C GLY A 3 55.96 -3.06 -6.95
N ASN A 4 56.04 -2.38 -5.81
CA ASN A 4 55.21 -2.64 -4.64
C ASN A 4 54.06 -1.63 -4.65
N CYS A 5 52.86 -2.04 -5.08
CA CYS A 5 51.66 -1.22 -4.99
C CYS A 5 50.77 -1.80 -3.89
N GLY A 6 50.88 -1.22 -2.69
CA GLY A 6 49.98 -1.50 -1.58
C GLY A 6 48.55 -1.12 -1.97
N ARG A 7 47.63 -2.08 -1.95
CA ARG A 7 46.20 -1.78 -2.03
C ARG A 7 45.76 -1.18 -0.70
N ARG A 8 45.42 0.11 -0.74
CA ARG A 8 44.65 0.80 0.29
C ARG A 8 43.35 0.01 0.50
N VAL A 9 43.04 -0.27 1.77
CA VAL A 9 41.73 -0.74 2.19
C VAL A 9 40.84 0.49 2.22
N ASP A 10 40.10 0.71 1.14
CA ASP A 10 39.13 1.79 1.07
C ASP A 10 37.91 1.38 1.89
N ASN A 11 37.85 1.90 3.12
CA ASN A 11 36.73 1.74 4.05
C ASN A 11 35.53 2.53 3.52
N LYS A 12 34.81 1.97 2.55
CA LYS A 12 33.60 2.57 1.97
C LYS A 12 32.43 2.37 2.93
N THR A 13 32.14 3.45 3.65
CA THR A 13 30.89 3.78 4.35
C THR A 13 29.75 2.78 4.19
N ARG A 14 29.36 2.15 5.31
CA ARG A 14 28.10 1.41 5.48
C ARG A 14 26.92 2.35 5.24
N GLY A 15 26.57 2.58 3.98
CA GLY A 15 25.26 3.10 3.61
C GLY A 15 24.26 1.97 3.85
N VAL A 16 23.55 2.01 4.97
CA VAL A 16 22.33 1.21 5.12
C VAL A 16 21.39 1.71 4.03
N ARG A 17 21.27 0.96 2.94
CA ARG A 17 20.27 1.21 1.91
C ARG A 17 18.94 0.97 2.60
N ALA A 18 18.27 2.04 3.04
CA ALA A 18 16.95 1.93 3.63
C ALA A 18 16.08 1.18 2.61
N ASN A 19 15.68 -0.04 2.96
CA ASN A 19 14.81 -0.83 2.11
C ASN A 19 13.37 -0.36 2.36
N SER A 20 12.51 -0.40 1.35
CA SER A 20 11.10 -0.08 1.56
C SER A 20 10.43 -1.02 2.56
N GLU A 21 10.91 -2.27 2.63
CA GLU A 21 10.55 -3.25 3.67
C GLU A 21 10.83 -2.75 5.09
N ASP A 22 11.92 -1.99 5.31
CA ASP A 22 12.26 -1.46 6.63
C ASP A 22 11.24 -0.39 7.04
N PHE A 23 10.82 0.45 6.08
CA PHE A 23 9.79 1.46 6.31
C PHE A 23 8.42 0.84 6.57
N ALA A 24 8.04 -0.18 5.78
CA ALA A 24 6.79 -0.92 5.99
C ALA A 24 6.79 -1.60 7.37
N SER A 25 7.90 -2.27 7.74
CA SER A 25 8.03 -2.92 9.05
C SER A 25 7.94 -1.91 10.20
N ARG A 26 8.59 -0.74 10.07
CA ARG A 26 8.47 0.34 11.07
C ARG A 26 7.06 0.89 11.18
N LEU A 27 6.35 1.04 10.07
CA LEU A 27 4.94 1.44 10.07
C LEU A 27 4.09 0.45 10.88
N TYR A 28 4.26 -0.86 10.65
CA TYR A 28 3.55 -1.89 11.41
C TYR A 28 3.85 -1.82 12.90
N LEU A 29 5.13 -1.69 13.27
CA LEU A 29 5.52 -1.61 14.67
C LEU A 29 4.96 -0.37 15.36
N ILE A 30 4.97 0.78 14.69
CA ILE A 30 4.42 2.03 15.22
C ILE A 30 2.90 1.91 15.37
N GLU A 31 2.19 1.33 14.40
CA GLU A 31 0.75 1.16 14.51
C GLU A 31 0.37 0.24 15.68
N ILE A 32 1.07 -0.89 15.84
CA ILE A 32 0.81 -1.84 16.92
C ILE A 32 1.07 -1.22 18.29
N HIS A 33 2.19 -0.51 18.44
CA HIS A 33 2.62 0.00 19.75
C HIS A 33 2.02 1.38 20.09
N SER A 34 1.86 2.25 19.10
CA SER A 34 1.55 3.68 19.27
C SER A 34 0.27 4.12 18.56
N GLY A 35 -0.37 3.22 17.80
CA GLY A 35 -1.63 3.48 17.12
C GLY A 35 -1.51 4.14 15.74
N LEU A 36 -2.63 4.15 15.02
CA LEU A 36 -2.73 4.63 13.64
C LEU A 36 -2.25 6.07 13.46
N SER A 37 -2.61 6.98 14.37
CA SER A 37 -2.26 8.41 14.24
C SER A 37 -0.75 8.63 14.21
N GLU A 38 0.01 7.89 15.01
CA GLU A 38 1.48 7.97 15.01
C GLU A 38 2.08 7.32 13.76
N ALA A 39 1.48 6.22 13.27
CA ALA A 39 1.89 5.59 12.03
C ALA A 39 1.71 6.55 10.83
N GLU A 40 0.62 7.30 10.77
CA GLU A 40 0.39 8.31 9.72
C GLU A 40 1.38 9.48 9.78
N LYS A 41 1.73 9.94 10.99
CA LYS A 41 2.78 10.94 11.17
C LYS A 41 4.11 10.43 10.64
N PHE A 42 4.49 9.21 11.01
CA PHE A 42 5.71 8.58 10.51
C PHE A 42 5.67 8.44 8.98
N PHE A 43 4.57 7.97 8.40
CA PHE A 43 4.40 7.86 6.95
C PHE A 43 4.69 9.18 6.22
N LYS A 44 4.23 10.32 6.76
CA LYS A 44 4.50 11.65 6.19
C LYS A 44 5.98 12.01 6.17
N THR A 45 6.78 11.47 7.09
CA THR A 45 8.24 11.68 7.15
C THR A 45 9.03 10.84 6.13
N ILE A 46 8.43 9.78 5.58
CA ILE A 46 9.10 8.93 4.60
C ILE A 46 9.30 9.70 3.28
N PRO A 47 10.51 9.71 2.69
CA PRO A 47 10.74 10.31 1.37
C PRO A 47 9.83 9.72 0.30
N GLU A 48 9.31 10.55 -0.62
CA GLU A 48 8.35 10.08 -1.64
C GLU A 48 8.92 8.99 -2.55
N ASN A 49 10.22 9.01 -2.85
CA ASN A 49 10.89 7.97 -3.64
C ASN A 49 11.05 6.62 -2.90
N MET A 50 10.78 6.60 -1.59
CA MET A 50 10.80 5.39 -0.76
C MET A 50 9.40 4.89 -0.39
N LYS A 51 8.34 5.63 -0.76
CA LYS A 51 6.95 5.19 -0.62
C LYS A 51 6.56 4.34 -1.82
N ASP A 52 7.09 3.14 -1.87
CA ASP A 52 6.71 2.15 -2.87
C ASP A 52 5.43 1.41 -2.45
N ASP A 53 5.06 0.40 -3.22
CA ASP A 53 3.86 -0.39 -2.97
C ASP A 53 3.81 -0.97 -1.55
N LEU A 54 4.91 -1.52 -1.03
CA LEU A 54 4.92 -2.16 0.28
C LEU A 54 4.55 -1.18 1.40
N VAL A 55 5.10 0.04 1.36
CA VAL A 55 4.82 1.08 2.35
C VAL A 55 3.35 1.53 2.29
N TYR A 56 2.83 1.67 1.09
CA TYR A 56 1.45 2.07 0.84
C TYR A 56 0.43 0.99 1.22
N THR A 57 0.70 -0.26 0.85
CA THR A 57 -0.11 -1.43 1.18
C THR A 57 -0.14 -1.65 2.70
N ALA A 58 0.99 -1.45 3.39
CA ALA A 58 1.04 -1.46 4.85
C ALA A 58 0.11 -0.41 5.47
N LEU A 59 0.19 0.85 5.01
CA LEU A 59 -0.69 1.92 5.52
C LEU A 59 -2.18 1.61 5.27
N LEU A 60 -2.53 1.13 4.07
CA LEU A 60 -3.91 0.73 3.74
C LEU A 60 -4.44 -0.36 4.65
N SER A 61 -3.60 -1.34 5.00
CA SER A 61 -3.98 -2.43 5.90
C SER A 61 -4.48 -1.92 7.26
N PHE A 62 -3.94 -0.80 7.77
CA PHE A 62 -4.35 -0.23 9.05
C PHE A 62 -5.75 0.37 8.99
N TYR A 63 -6.10 1.00 7.86
CA TYR A 63 -7.42 1.59 7.66
C TYR A 63 -8.54 0.56 7.57
N THR A 64 -8.20 -0.72 7.37
CA THR A 64 -9.18 -1.81 7.38
C THR A 64 -9.67 -2.19 8.78
N LYS A 65 -8.99 -1.73 9.84
CA LYS A 65 -9.30 -2.12 11.23
C LYS A 65 -10.44 -1.31 11.86
N SER A 66 -10.86 -0.20 11.25
CA SER A 66 -11.86 0.72 11.84
C SER A 66 -12.85 1.26 10.81
N LYS A 67 -14.10 1.42 11.25
CA LYS A 67 -15.19 2.02 10.44
C LYS A 67 -14.92 3.48 10.07
N LYS A 68 -14.19 4.21 10.92
CA LYS A 68 -13.98 5.65 10.79
C LYS A 68 -12.96 6.00 9.71
N THR A 69 -12.16 5.03 9.26
CA THR A 69 -11.01 5.23 8.39
C THR A 69 -11.29 4.85 6.93
N ARG A 70 -12.57 4.63 6.56
CA ARG A 70 -12.98 4.32 5.19
C ARG A 70 -12.51 5.38 4.19
N HIS A 71 -12.76 6.65 4.48
CA HIS A 71 -12.39 7.75 3.58
C HIS A 71 -10.86 7.87 3.43
N ASP A 72 -10.12 7.58 4.50
CA ASP A 72 -8.65 7.56 4.47
C ASP A 72 -8.12 6.40 3.61
N ALA A 73 -8.77 5.23 3.66
CA ALA A 73 -8.46 4.09 2.79
C ALA A 73 -8.65 4.43 1.30
N GLU A 74 -9.80 5.03 0.93
CA GLU A 74 -10.07 5.44 -0.45
C GLU A 74 -9.10 6.52 -0.95
N ALA A 75 -8.84 7.54 -0.11
CA ALA A 75 -7.91 8.60 -0.46
C ALA A 75 -6.48 8.07 -0.68
N THR A 76 -6.06 7.11 0.15
CA THR A 76 -4.76 6.45 0.03
C THR A 76 -4.69 5.59 -1.24
N TYR A 77 -5.74 4.82 -1.54
CA TYR A 77 -5.83 4.04 -2.78
C TYR A 77 -5.66 4.91 -4.03
N GLN A 78 -6.36 6.05 -4.09
CA GLN A 78 -6.20 6.99 -5.21
C GLN A 78 -4.79 7.59 -5.29
N LYS A 79 -4.16 7.86 -4.14
CA LYS A 79 -2.79 8.38 -4.08
C LYS A 79 -1.79 7.37 -4.65
N ILE A 80 -1.97 6.08 -4.35
CA ILE A 80 -1.16 4.99 -4.88
C ILE A 80 -1.28 4.92 -6.41
N GLY A 81 -2.52 4.89 -6.92
CA GLY A 81 -2.76 4.82 -8.37
C GLY A 81 -2.05 5.93 -9.14
N ARG A 82 -2.12 7.18 -8.64
CA ARG A 82 -1.40 8.31 -9.26
C ARG A 82 0.13 8.17 -9.14
N LYS A 83 0.63 7.83 -7.96
CA LYS A 83 2.08 7.80 -7.68
C LYS A 83 2.81 6.68 -8.41
N LEU A 84 2.19 5.51 -8.54
CA LEU A 84 2.81 4.37 -9.21
C LEU A 84 2.80 4.51 -10.73
N GLU A 85 1.77 5.17 -11.29
CA GLU A 85 1.75 5.58 -12.71
C GLU A 85 2.85 6.61 -13.02
N GLU A 86 2.99 7.65 -12.17
CA GLU A 86 4.06 8.66 -12.29
C GLU A 86 5.46 8.03 -12.27
N ASN A 87 5.66 7.03 -11.42
CA ASN A 87 6.96 6.36 -11.25
C ASN A 87 7.19 5.17 -12.21
N ARG A 88 6.23 4.86 -13.10
CA ARG A 88 6.24 3.69 -14.00
C ARG A 88 6.50 2.36 -13.29
N VAL A 89 5.98 2.22 -12.07
CA VAL A 89 6.11 1.01 -11.26
C VAL A 89 4.89 0.13 -11.49
N VAL A 90 5.11 -1.11 -11.94
CA VAL A 90 4.04 -2.12 -12.08
C VAL A 90 3.57 -2.52 -10.70
N HIS A 91 2.25 -2.42 -10.47
CA HIS A 91 1.63 -2.62 -9.17
C HIS A 91 0.50 -3.65 -9.23
N ASP A 92 0.38 -4.49 -8.20
CA ASP A 92 -0.79 -5.37 -8.04
C ASP A 92 -1.98 -4.58 -7.46
N LYS A 93 -2.79 -4.07 -8.39
CA LYS A 93 -4.03 -3.34 -8.08
C LYS A 93 -5.04 -4.21 -7.31
N ASN A 94 -4.99 -5.54 -7.40
CA ASN A 94 -5.95 -6.42 -6.71
C ASN A 94 -5.73 -6.40 -5.20
N LEU A 95 -4.46 -6.45 -4.74
CA LEU A 95 -4.13 -6.41 -3.32
C LEU A 95 -4.59 -5.12 -2.65
N THR A 96 -4.38 -3.99 -3.32
CA THR A 96 -4.77 -2.67 -2.81
C THR A 96 -6.29 -2.47 -2.82
N SER A 97 -7.00 -2.92 -3.86
CA SER A 97 -8.47 -2.90 -3.91
C SER A 97 -9.08 -3.75 -2.78
N ASN A 98 -8.55 -4.94 -2.53
CA ASN A 98 -9.04 -5.82 -1.45
C ASN A 98 -8.94 -5.17 -0.06
N ASN A 99 -7.90 -4.38 0.19
CA ASN A 99 -7.78 -3.66 1.47
C ASN A 99 -8.86 -2.57 1.61
N VAL A 100 -9.16 -1.81 0.55
CA VAL A 100 -10.28 -0.84 0.60
C VAL A 100 -11.61 -1.55 0.85
N LEU A 101 -11.88 -2.66 0.15
CA LEU A 101 -13.11 -3.44 0.33
C LEU A 101 -13.26 -3.99 1.76
N LYS A 102 -12.16 -4.39 2.41
CA LYS A 102 -12.20 -4.79 3.83
C LYS A 102 -12.62 -3.64 4.76
N ALA A 103 -12.26 -2.39 4.45
CA ALA A 103 -12.74 -1.25 5.24
C ALA A 103 -14.28 -1.11 5.16
N TYR A 104 -14.86 -1.43 4.01
CA TYR A 104 -16.30 -1.47 3.79
C TYR A 104 -17.00 -2.67 4.45
N ALA A 105 -16.32 -3.81 4.67
CA ALA A 105 -16.91 -4.95 5.39
C ALA A 105 -17.36 -4.59 6.82
N SER A 106 -16.85 -3.49 7.37
CA SER A 106 -17.20 -2.99 8.70
C SER A 106 -18.32 -1.93 8.70
N VAL A 107 -18.73 -1.40 7.53
CA VAL A 107 -19.71 -0.31 7.38
C VAL A 107 -20.88 -0.76 6.49
N PRO A 108 -22.14 -0.65 6.93
CA PRO A 108 -23.31 -1.04 6.12
C PRO A 108 -23.66 0.02 5.04
N ASP A 109 -22.66 0.59 4.38
CA ASP A 109 -22.82 1.56 3.30
C ASP A 109 -22.55 0.88 1.95
N VAL A 110 -23.58 0.15 1.49
CA VAL A 110 -23.56 -0.67 0.28
C VAL A 110 -23.46 0.19 -0.97
N GLU A 111 -24.11 1.34 -1.01
CA GLU A 111 -24.10 2.24 -2.17
C GLU A 111 -22.69 2.77 -2.45
N ALA A 112 -21.97 3.23 -1.42
CA ALA A 112 -20.61 3.69 -1.58
C ALA A 112 -19.65 2.55 -2.00
N MET A 113 -19.87 1.34 -1.48
CA MET A 113 -19.14 0.13 -1.87
C MET A 113 -19.33 -0.20 -3.35
N GLU A 114 -20.58 -0.24 -3.83
CA GLU A 114 -20.91 -0.50 -5.23
C GLU A 114 -20.31 0.55 -6.17
N LYS A 115 -20.34 1.82 -5.76
CA LYS A 115 -19.68 2.90 -6.51
C LYS A 115 -18.16 2.73 -6.57
N PHE A 116 -17.53 2.23 -5.50
CA PHE A 116 -16.10 1.90 -5.50
C PHE A 116 -15.81 0.70 -6.42
N LEU A 117 -16.61 -0.37 -6.33
CA LEU A 117 -16.51 -1.56 -7.17
C LEU A 117 -16.62 -1.22 -8.66
N LYS A 118 -17.58 -0.37 -9.04
CA LYS A 118 -17.75 0.08 -10.43
C LYS A 118 -16.53 0.85 -10.94
N ARG A 119 -15.91 1.69 -10.11
CA ARG A 119 -14.68 2.42 -10.49
C ARG A 119 -13.51 1.46 -10.76
N ILE A 120 -13.33 0.44 -9.92
CA ILE A 120 -12.24 -0.53 -10.12
C ILE A 120 -12.54 -1.51 -11.25
N GLU A 121 -13.80 -1.76 -11.59
CA GLU A 121 -14.20 -2.54 -12.77
C GLU A 121 -13.77 -1.86 -14.08
N ASP A 122 -13.93 -0.54 -14.18
CA ASP A 122 -13.44 0.25 -15.32
C ASP A 122 -11.89 0.24 -15.42
N GLU A 123 -11.18 0.02 -14.30
CA GLU A 123 -9.71 0.07 -14.22
C GLU A 123 -9.02 -1.31 -14.25
N THR A 124 -9.71 -2.38 -13.85
CA THR A 124 -9.16 -3.75 -13.67
C THR A 124 -10.17 -4.83 -14.04
N THR A 125 -10.14 -5.23 -15.32
CA THR A 125 -11.01 -6.26 -15.91
C THR A 125 -11.02 -7.62 -15.19
N PRO A 126 -9.88 -8.16 -14.70
CA PRO A 126 -9.85 -9.47 -14.03
C PRO A 126 -10.60 -9.50 -12.67
N PHE A 127 -10.61 -8.39 -11.93
CA PHE A 127 -11.28 -8.30 -10.63
C PHE A 127 -12.82 -8.31 -10.79
N ALA A 128 -13.32 -7.57 -11.79
CA ALA A 128 -14.75 -7.48 -12.09
C ALA A 128 -15.37 -8.85 -12.36
N LEU A 129 -14.70 -9.68 -13.18
CA LEU A 129 -15.17 -11.03 -13.52
C LEU A 129 -15.26 -11.94 -12.28
N ALA A 130 -14.26 -11.89 -11.40
CA ALA A 130 -14.23 -12.70 -10.18
C ALA A 130 -15.35 -12.30 -9.19
N TRP A 131 -15.58 -10.99 -9.03
CA TRP A 131 -16.63 -10.45 -8.17
C TRP A 131 -18.04 -10.81 -8.67
N GLN A 132 -18.33 -10.59 -9.96
CA GLN A 132 -19.63 -10.92 -10.59
C GLN A 132 -19.95 -12.42 -10.48
N THR A 133 -18.93 -13.26 -10.63
CA THR A 133 -19.07 -14.70 -10.44
C THR A 133 -19.41 -15.02 -8.98
N GLY A 134 -18.79 -14.32 -8.01
CA GLY A 134 -19.09 -14.46 -6.59
C GLY A 134 -20.54 -14.08 -6.22
N ILE A 135 -21.05 -12.95 -6.73
CA ILE A 135 -22.45 -12.54 -6.52
C ILE A 135 -23.41 -13.58 -7.11
N SER A 136 -23.14 -14.04 -8.34
CA SER A 136 -23.94 -15.08 -9.01
C SER A 136 -23.96 -16.39 -8.21
N MET A 137 -22.81 -16.82 -7.67
CA MET A 137 -22.71 -18.04 -6.85
C MET A 137 -23.38 -17.89 -5.47
N ALA A 138 -23.45 -16.67 -4.93
CA ALA A 138 -24.11 -16.39 -3.66
C ALA A 138 -25.64 -16.26 -3.80
N GLY A 139 -26.19 -16.27 -5.02
CA GLY A 139 -27.63 -16.17 -5.28
C GLY A 139 -28.22 -14.79 -4.94
N LEU A 140 -27.42 -13.73 -5.04
CA LEU A 140 -27.81 -12.36 -4.72
C LEU A 140 -28.32 -11.55 -5.94
N ILE A 141 -28.67 -12.24 -7.04
CA ILE A 141 -29.21 -11.66 -8.29
C ILE A 141 -30.50 -12.38 -8.66
#